data_AF-X1SGL9-F1
#
_entry.id   AF-X1SGL9-F1
#
_cell.length_a   1.000
_cell.length_b   1.000
_cell.length_c   1.000
_cell.angle_alpha   90.00
_cell.angle_beta   90.00
_cell.angle_gamma   90.00
#
_symmetry.space_group_name_H-M   'P 1'
#
loop_
_entity.id
_entity.type
_entity.pdbx_description
1 polymer ?
#
loop_
_entity_poly.entity_id
_entity_poly.type
_entity_poly.pdbx_seq_one_letter_code
_entity_poly.pdbx_strand_id
1 'polypeptide(L)'
;MGGIPVRLNTVLAAKNVLAADIVAASMLGYRIDEVEHLLLAAQAHLLGPADLEEIKIISPKKLKELQSDRVNSKEFPFYLPGLKVIEKGTCSSCKGALLAAMRRLYKEGSSSGCTILMGQRLRDRECEFASNFKYGTAKSKKPLVSIGQCCSWVVNNYPSEQIKGCPVKAEAIYRYLRTIEK
;
A
#
# COMPACT_ATOMS: atom_id res chain seq x y z
N MET A 1 -2.38 -2.85 -1.81
CA MET A 1 -2.34 -1.40 -2.15
C MET A 1 -1.09 -1.11 -2.96
N GLY A 2 -1.16 -0.19 -3.93
CA GLY A 2 -0.06 0.08 -4.86
C GLY A 2 -0.29 -0.54 -6.24
N GLY A 3 -1.41 -0.27 -6.90
CA GLY A 3 -1.54 -0.61 -8.32
C GLY A 3 -0.55 0.17 -9.19
N ILE A 4 -0.37 -0.26 -10.44
CA ILE A 4 0.19 0.61 -11.50
C ILE A 4 -0.98 1.46 -12.00
N PRO A 5 -0.89 2.80 -11.98
CA PRO A 5 -1.96 3.64 -12.48
C PRO A 5 -2.14 3.43 -13.99
N VAL A 6 -3.39 3.35 -14.42
CA VAL A 6 -3.77 3.10 -15.81
C VAL A 6 -4.46 4.34 -16.34
N ARG A 7 -4.05 4.81 -17.52
CA ARG A 7 -4.64 5.98 -18.14
C ARG A 7 -5.90 5.57 -18.91
N LEU A 8 -7.07 5.86 -18.33
CA LEU A 8 -8.37 5.58 -18.95
C LEU A 8 -8.94 6.74 -19.77
N ASN A 9 -8.40 7.97 -19.65
CA ASN A 9 -8.90 9.20 -20.30
C ASN A 9 -10.43 9.38 -20.19
N THR A 10 -11.02 8.93 -19.08
CA THR A 10 -12.47 8.88 -18.87
C THR A 10 -12.80 9.46 -17.51
N VAL A 11 -13.84 10.28 -17.44
CA VAL A 11 -14.42 10.76 -16.18
C VAL A 11 -15.65 9.92 -15.86
N LEU A 12 -15.68 9.34 -14.66
CA LEU A 12 -16.82 8.62 -14.12
C LEU A 12 -17.50 9.47 -13.06
N ALA A 13 -18.82 9.52 -13.09
CA ALA A 13 -19.64 10.14 -12.06
C ALA A 13 -20.86 9.26 -11.79
N ALA A 14 -21.20 9.08 -10.52
CA ALA A 14 -22.34 8.29 -10.11
C ALA A 14 -23.01 8.90 -8.88
N LYS A 15 -24.31 8.60 -8.70
CA LYS A 15 -25.03 8.93 -7.46
C LYS A 15 -24.65 8.01 -6.29
N ASN A 16 -24.17 6.81 -6.62
CA ASN A 16 -23.76 5.80 -5.65
C ASN A 16 -22.25 5.53 -5.82
N VAL A 17 -21.51 5.60 -4.71
CA VAL A 17 -20.04 5.46 -4.71
C VAL A 17 -19.62 4.03 -5.09
N LEU A 18 -20.29 3.01 -4.56
CA LEU A 18 -20.02 1.61 -4.88
C LEU A 18 -20.23 1.33 -6.37
N ALA A 19 -21.28 1.89 -6.97
CA ALA A 19 -21.54 1.77 -8.40
C ALA A 19 -20.41 2.38 -9.25
N ALA A 20 -19.85 3.53 -8.85
CA ALA A 20 -18.70 4.12 -9.54
C ALA A 20 -17.48 3.20 -9.50
N ASP A 21 -17.17 2.64 -8.33
CA ASP A 21 -16.01 1.77 -8.15
C ASP A 21 -16.16 0.43 -8.88
N ILE A 22 -17.37 -0.16 -8.90
CA ILE A 22 -17.65 -1.39 -9.68
C ILE A 22 -17.44 -1.13 -11.18
N VAL A 23 -17.97 -0.02 -11.71
CA VAL A 23 -17.77 0.34 -13.12
C VAL A 23 -16.28 0.58 -13.41
N ALA A 24 -15.56 1.28 -12.53
CA ALA A 24 -14.13 1.51 -12.68
C ALA A 24 -13.32 0.21 -12.66
N ALA A 25 -13.64 -0.72 -11.75
CA ALA A 25 -13.01 -2.04 -11.69
C ALA A 25 -13.26 -2.83 -12.98
N SER A 26 -14.49 -2.83 -13.48
CA SER A 26 -14.85 -3.47 -14.74
C SER A 26 -14.10 -2.87 -15.93
N MET A 27 -13.96 -1.54 -16.01
CA MET A 27 -13.15 -0.86 -17.05
C MET A 27 -11.66 -1.25 -17.00
N LEU A 28 -11.15 -1.61 -15.81
CA LEU A 28 -9.78 -2.10 -15.63
C LEU A 28 -9.65 -3.62 -15.86
N GLY A 29 -10.76 -4.30 -16.19
CA GLY A 29 -10.81 -5.73 -16.46
C GLY A 29 -10.89 -6.61 -15.22
N TYR A 30 -11.28 -6.06 -14.07
CA TYR A 30 -11.52 -6.81 -12.83
C TYR A 30 -12.99 -7.16 -12.66
N ARG A 31 -13.27 -8.35 -12.13
CA ARG A 31 -14.57 -8.71 -11.55
C ARG A 31 -14.68 -8.18 -10.12
N ILE A 32 -15.90 -8.07 -9.62
CA ILE A 32 -16.18 -7.58 -8.25
C ILE A 32 -15.54 -8.50 -7.21
N ASP A 33 -15.64 -9.82 -7.40
CA ASP A 33 -15.09 -10.84 -6.50
C ASP A 33 -13.56 -10.92 -6.51
N GLU A 34 -12.90 -10.33 -7.51
CA GLU A 34 -11.43 -10.17 -7.54
C GLU A 34 -10.96 -8.98 -6.70
N VAL A 35 -11.87 -8.12 -6.23
CA VAL A 35 -11.58 -6.93 -5.44
C VAL A 35 -12.26 -7.06 -4.09
N GLU A 36 -11.56 -7.62 -3.10
CA GLU A 36 -12.08 -7.98 -1.77
C GLU A 36 -12.99 -6.92 -1.13
N HIS A 37 -12.58 -5.65 -1.13
CA HIS A 37 -13.38 -4.59 -0.51
C HIS A 37 -14.66 -4.24 -1.28
N LEU A 38 -14.67 -4.41 -2.61
CA LEU A 38 -15.89 -4.25 -3.40
C LEU A 38 -16.85 -5.42 -3.16
N LEU A 39 -16.32 -6.64 -3.08
CA LEU A 39 -17.10 -7.83 -2.72
C LEU A 39 -17.76 -7.67 -1.34
N LEU A 40 -16.99 -7.27 -0.32
CA LEU A 40 -17.52 -7.05 1.02
C LEU A 40 -18.58 -5.93 1.05
N ALA A 41 -18.38 -4.86 0.28
CA ALA A 41 -19.33 -3.76 0.19
C ALA A 41 -20.64 -4.16 -0.50
N ALA A 42 -20.55 -4.95 -1.58
CA ALA A 42 -21.71 -5.55 -2.26
C ALA A 42 -22.48 -6.50 -1.32
N GLN A 43 -21.77 -7.40 -0.63
CA GLN A 43 -22.35 -8.36 0.32
C GLN A 43 -22.95 -7.71 1.56
N ALA A 44 -22.51 -6.51 1.93
CA ALA A 44 -23.11 -5.80 3.04
C ALA A 44 -24.56 -5.35 2.74
N HIS A 45 -25.02 -5.36 1.47
CA HIS A 45 -26.37 -4.99 0.99
C HIS A 45 -26.89 -3.61 1.45
N LEU A 46 -26.08 -2.82 2.15
CA LEU A 46 -26.47 -1.55 2.77
C LEU A 46 -26.06 -0.32 1.93
N LEU A 47 -25.20 -0.49 0.92
CA LEU A 47 -24.46 0.62 0.30
C LEU A 47 -24.54 0.71 -1.22
N GLY A 48 -25.18 -0.22 -1.93
CA GLY A 48 -25.30 -0.13 -3.39
C GLY A 48 -25.53 -1.46 -4.12
N PRO A 49 -25.29 -1.47 -5.44
CA PRO A 49 -25.55 -2.63 -6.30
C PRO A 49 -24.62 -3.80 -5.95
N ALA A 50 -25.13 -5.02 -6.13
CA ALA A 50 -24.35 -6.25 -5.91
C ALA A 50 -23.48 -6.58 -7.13
N ASP A 51 -23.96 -6.25 -8.32
CA ASP A 51 -23.36 -6.61 -9.60
C ASP A 51 -23.41 -5.46 -10.62
N LEU A 52 -22.63 -5.57 -11.70
CA LEU A 52 -22.54 -4.55 -12.75
C LEU A 52 -23.86 -4.39 -13.52
N GLU A 53 -24.63 -5.47 -13.62
CA GLU A 53 -25.91 -5.57 -14.33
C GLU A 53 -27.00 -4.70 -13.69
N GLU A 54 -26.91 -4.43 -12.38
CA GLU A 54 -27.83 -3.55 -11.66
C GLU A 54 -27.54 -2.06 -11.92
N ILE A 55 -26.42 -1.74 -12.55
CA ILE A 55 -25.94 -0.37 -12.73
C ILE A 55 -26.40 0.17 -14.08
N LYS A 56 -27.27 1.18 -14.03
CA LYS A 56 -27.63 1.95 -15.22
C LYS A 56 -26.47 2.87 -15.65
N ILE A 57 -25.78 2.47 -16.72
CA ILE A 57 -24.68 3.25 -17.30
C ILE A 57 -25.23 4.19 -18.38
N ILE A 58 -24.97 5.49 -18.22
CA ILE A 58 -25.25 6.51 -19.23
C ILE A 58 -23.90 6.93 -19.82
N SER A 59 -23.62 6.51 -21.05
CA SER A 59 -22.34 6.76 -21.71
C SER A 59 -22.54 6.94 -23.22
N PRO A 60 -21.79 7.84 -23.87
CA PRO A 60 -21.77 7.95 -25.33
C PRO A 60 -21.05 6.77 -26.01
N LYS A 61 -20.26 5.98 -25.26
CA LYS A 61 -19.52 4.80 -25.74
C LYS A 61 -19.91 3.54 -24.96
N LYS A 62 -19.84 2.36 -25.59
CA LYS A 62 -20.11 1.11 -24.87
C LYS A 62 -18.99 0.82 -23.88
N LEU A 63 -19.34 0.29 -22.70
CA LEU A 63 -18.34 -0.01 -21.66
C LEU A 63 -17.24 -0.97 -22.14
N LYS A 64 -17.59 -1.96 -22.98
CA LYS A 64 -16.63 -2.89 -23.59
C LYS A 64 -15.57 -2.21 -24.46
N GLU A 65 -15.87 -1.04 -25.02
CA GLU A 65 -14.91 -0.24 -25.82
C GLU A 65 -13.96 0.58 -24.93
N LEU A 66 -14.26 0.65 -23.62
CA LEU A 66 -13.46 1.35 -22.61
C LEU A 66 -12.71 0.37 -21.70
N GLN A 67 -12.94 -0.94 -21.85
CA GLN A 67 -12.21 -1.96 -21.11
C GLN A 67 -10.76 -1.96 -21.59
N SER A 68 -9.84 -1.70 -20.68
CA SER A 68 -8.42 -1.95 -20.88
C SER A 68 -8.20 -3.45 -20.96
N ASP A 69 -7.23 -3.91 -21.76
CA ASP A 69 -6.62 -5.23 -21.55
C ASP A 69 -6.32 -5.38 -20.07
N ARG A 70 -6.67 -6.54 -19.50
CA ARG A 70 -6.54 -6.82 -18.06
C ARG A 70 -5.20 -6.29 -17.62
N VAL A 71 -5.25 -5.29 -16.74
CA VAL A 71 -4.05 -4.60 -16.30
C VAL A 71 -3.29 -5.64 -15.51
N ASN A 72 -2.32 -6.27 -16.18
CA ASN A 72 -1.41 -7.20 -15.56
C ASN A 72 -0.54 -6.33 -14.67
N SER A 73 -1.05 -6.07 -13.46
CA SER A 73 -0.33 -5.43 -12.41
C SER A 73 0.75 -6.42 -12.02
N LYS A 74 1.82 -6.48 -12.83
CA LYS A 74 3.08 -7.06 -12.39
C LYS A 74 3.32 -6.38 -11.07
N GLU A 75 3.20 -7.15 -9.99
CA GLU A 75 3.42 -6.65 -8.65
C GLU A 75 4.74 -5.91 -8.72
N PHE A 76 4.70 -4.61 -8.45
CA PHE A 76 5.94 -3.86 -8.39
C PHE A 76 6.77 -4.58 -7.35
N PRO A 77 7.94 -5.14 -7.71
CA PRO A 77 8.69 -5.93 -6.76
C PRO A 77 8.95 -5.04 -5.56
N PHE A 78 8.60 -5.54 -4.37
CA PHE A 78 8.80 -4.88 -3.08
C PHE A 78 10.31 -4.78 -2.74
N TYR A 79 11.12 -4.50 -3.75
CA TYR A 79 12.56 -4.62 -3.72
C TYR A 79 13.14 -3.25 -4.07
N LEU A 80 13.62 -2.59 -3.02
CA LEU A 80 14.56 -1.49 -3.17
C LEU A 80 15.91 -2.03 -2.67
N PRO A 81 16.99 -1.98 -3.49
CA PRO A 81 18.28 -2.50 -3.08
C PRO A 81 18.72 -1.92 -1.73
N GLY A 82 19.23 -2.80 -0.86
CA GLY A 82 19.70 -2.41 0.47
C GLY A 82 18.61 -2.22 1.53
N LEU A 83 17.34 -2.12 1.15
CA LEU A 83 16.23 -1.90 2.08
C LEU A 83 15.66 -3.23 2.59
N LYS A 84 15.63 -3.40 3.91
CA LYS A 84 14.90 -4.51 4.55
C LYS A 84 13.64 -3.97 5.20
N VAL A 85 12.51 -4.67 5.06
CA VAL A 85 11.25 -4.28 5.73
C VAL A 85 10.85 -5.40 6.68
N ILE A 86 10.75 -5.07 7.97
CA ILE A 86 10.17 -5.95 8.99
C ILE A 86 8.80 -5.39 9.37
N GLU A 87 7.77 -6.17 9.09
CA GLU A 87 6.39 -5.72 9.19
C GLU A 87 5.54 -6.70 10.00
N LYS A 88 4.81 -6.19 11.01
CA LYS A 88 3.73 -6.95 11.65
C LYS A 88 2.63 -6.01 12.15
N GLY A 89 1.45 -6.14 11.57
CA GLY A 89 0.26 -5.37 11.98
C GLY A 89 0.32 -3.91 11.52
N THR A 90 0.81 -3.66 10.31
CA THR A 90 0.80 -2.34 9.68
C THR A 90 -0.50 -2.10 8.93
N CYS A 91 -1.08 -0.91 9.10
CA CYS A 91 -2.27 -0.51 8.36
C CYS A 91 -1.99 -0.36 6.86
N SER A 92 -3.04 -0.57 6.05
CA SER A 92 -2.97 -0.50 4.58
C SER A 92 -2.40 0.83 4.08
N SER A 93 -2.78 1.95 4.70
CA SER A 93 -2.31 3.29 4.32
C SER A 93 -0.79 3.48 4.48
N CYS A 94 -0.19 3.01 5.58
CA CYS A 94 1.26 3.09 5.77
C CYS A 94 2.01 2.15 4.81
N LYS A 95 1.46 0.96 4.52
CA LYS A 95 2.01 0.06 3.48
C LYS A 95 1.98 0.72 2.10
N GLY A 96 0.86 1.33 1.74
CA GLY A 96 0.69 2.05 0.48
C GLY A 96 1.65 3.24 0.36
N ALA A 97 1.85 3.99 1.46
CA ALA A 97 2.79 5.10 1.50
C ALA A 97 4.24 4.66 1.32
N LEU A 98 4.67 3.59 1.99
CA LEU A 98 6.00 3.02 1.80
C LEU A 98 6.21 2.55 0.37
N LEU A 99 5.24 1.83 -0.20
CA LEU A 99 5.30 1.37 -1.59
C LEU A 99 5.43 2.52 -2.59
N ALA A 100 4.66 3.59 -2.41
CA ALA A 100 4.74 4.77 -3.26
C ALA A 100 6.13 5.42 -3.20
N ALA A 101 6.71 5.53 -1.99
CA ALA A 101 8.07 6.04 -1.79
C ALA A 101 9.13 5.15 -2.45
N MET A 102 9.08 3.83 -2.20
CA MET A 102 10.01 2.86 -2.77
C MET A 102 9.98 2.85 -4.30
N ARG A 103 8.80 2.96 -4.91
CA ARG A 103 8.65 3.05 -6.38
C ARG A 103 9.37 4.24 -6.96
N ARG A 104 9.24 5.39 -6.30
CA ARG A 104 9.90 6.61 -6.75
C ARG A 104 11.42 6.43 -6.71
N LEU A 105 11.95 5.94 -5.59
CA LEU A 105 13.39 5.66 -5.44
C LEU A 105 13.89 4.64 -6.47
N TYR A 106 13.17 3.53 -6.66
CA TYR A 106 13.56 2.52 -7.63
C TYR A 106 13.60 3.06 -9.06
N LYS A 107 12.64 3.90 -9.45
CA LYS A 107 12.64 4.58 -10.76
C LYS A 107 13.81 5.54 -10.93
N GLU A 108 14.27 6.13 -9.83
CA GLU A 108 15.44 7.02 -9.78
C GLU A 108 16.77 6.22 -9.74
N GLY A 109 16.72 4.88 -9.69
CA GLY A 109 17.91 4.03 -9.56
C GLY A 109 18.51 4.04 -8.15
N SER A 110 17.77 4.53 -7.17
CA SER A 110 18.24 4.74 -5.80
C SER A 110 18.27 3.44 -4.98
N SER A 111 19.07 3.45 -3.92
CA SER A 111 19.15 2.41 -2.90
C SER A 111 19.06 3.01 -1.50
N SER A 112 18.68 2.21 -0.51
CA SER A 112 18.60 2.70 0.87
C SER A 112 19.03 1.63 1.85
N GLY A 113 20.20 1.82 2.46
CA GLY A 113 20.84 0.84 3.33
C GLY A 113 20.27 0.77 4.74
N CYS A 114 18.94 0.71 4.93
CA CYS A 114 18.32 0.65 6.26
C CYS A 114 17.36 -0.54 6.44
N THR A 115 16.97 -0.79 7.69
CA THR A 115 15.89 -1.71 8.03
C THR A 115 14.69 -0.90 8.50
N ILE A 116 13.62 -0.93 7.73
CA ILE A 116 12.34 -0.32 8.09
C ILE A 116 11.58 -1.25 9.03
N LEU A 117 11.04 -0.66 10.10
CA LEU A 117 10.16 -1.32 11.06
C LEU A 117 8.77 -0.71 10.95
N MET A 118 7.76 -1.55 10.71
CA MET A 118 6.36 -1.09 10.63
C MET A 118 5.40 -2.00 11.40
N GLY A 119 4.48 -1.36 12.11
CA GLY A 119 3.27 -1.99 12.63
C GLY A 119 3.20 -2.10 14.15
N GLN A 120 1.97 -2.17 14.65
CA GLN A 120 1.70 -2.17 16.09
C GLN A 120 2.03 -3.51 16.77
N ARG A 121 2.19 -4.58 15.98
CA ARG A 121 2.40 -5.95 16.44
C ARG A 121 3.86 -6.39 16.35
N LEU A 122 4.78 -5.46 16.13
CA LEU A 122 6.23 -5.72 16.19
C LEU A 122 6.69 -6.24 17.57
N ARG A 123 5.87 -6.07 18.61
CA ARG A 123 6.12 -6.56 19.97
C ARG A 123 5.83 -8.05 20.17
N ASP A 124 5.06 -8.64 19.25
CA ASP A 124 4.62 -10.04 19.32
C ASP A 124 5.85 -10.94 19.16
N ARG A 125 5.97 -11.99 19.98
CA ARG A 125 7.16 -12.88 19.98
C ARG A 125 7.43 -13.51 18.61
N GLU A 126 6.36 -13.81 17.87
CA GLU A 126 6.40 -14.37 16.52
C GLU A 126 6.94 -13.38 15.46
N CYS A 127 7.07 -12.09 15.80
CA CYS A 127 7.65 -11.11 14.90
C CYS A 127 9.17 -11.28 14.83
N GLU A 128 9.72 -11.23 13.62
CA GLU A 128 11.16 -11.24 13.37
C GLU A 128 11.89 -10.15 14.19
N PHE A 129 11.29 -8.96 14.32
CA PHE A 129 11.85 -7.89 15.14
C PHE A 129 12.01 -8.32 16.59
N ALA A 130 10.96 -8.92 17.17
CA ALA A 130 10.98 -9.32 18.57
C ALA A 130 12.00 -10.45 18.81
N SER A 131 12.04 -11.46 17.94
CA SER A 131 12.96 -12.58 18.08
C SER A 131 14.43 -12.18 17.93
N ASN A 132 14.75 -11.28 16.99
CA ASN A 132 16.14 -10.93 16.69
C ASN A 132 16.69 -9.77 17.53
N PHE A 133 15.86 -8.76 17.85
CA PHE A 133 16.33 -7.51 18.46
C PHE A 133 15.81 -7.28 19.88
N LYS A 134 14.62 -7.80 20.23
CA LYS A 134 14.04 -7.65 21.58
C LYS A 134 14.46 -8.75 22.53
N TYR A 135 14.51 -10.00 22.06
CA TYR A 135 14.81 -11.18 22.87
C TYR A 135 16.11 -11.88 22.44
N GLY A 136 16.86 -11.33 21.46
CA GLY A 136 18.02 -11.95 20.83
C GLY A 136 19.27 -11.06 20.80
N THR A 137 20.41 -11.67 20.47
CA THR A 137 21.80 -11.17 20.49
C THR A 137 22.21 -10.34 19.26
N ALA A 138 21.32 -10.13 18.29
CA ALA A 138 21.68 -9.53 17.00
C ALA A 138 21.57 -8.00 17.03
N LYS A 139 22.70 -7.30 16.93
CA LYS A 139 22.73 -5.88 16.55
C LYS A 139 22.55 -5.77 15.04
N SER A 140 21.64 -4.89 14.60
CA SER A 140 21.48 -4.60 13.16
C SER A 140 22.74 -3.87 12.71
N LYS A 141 23.40 -4.36 11.65
CA LYS A 141 24.49 -3.61 11.00
C LYS A 141 23.98 -2.38 10.25
N LYS A 142 22.67 -2.32 9.95
CA LYS A 142 22.01 -1.22 9.24
C LYS A 142 21.19 -0.35 10.21
N PRO A 143 21.07 0.96 9.98
CA PRO A 143 20.20 1.82 10.77
C PRO A 143 18.75 1.30 10.77
N LEU A 144 18.13 1.32 11.94
CA LEU A 144 16.73 0.96 12.14
C LEU A 144 15.85 2.19 12.00
N VAL A 145 14.83 2.10 11.16
CA VAL A 145 13.92 3.22 10.85
C VAL A 145 12.49 2.80 11.09
N SER A 146 11.87 3.35 12.13
CA SER A 146 10.49 3.10 12.50
C SER A 146 9.53 4.01 11.72
N ILE A 147 8.48 3.45 11.12
CA ILE A 147 7.46 4.23 10.41
C ILE A 147 6.16 4.27 11.19
N GLY A 148 5.68 5.49 11.43
CA GLY A 148 4.36 5.78 11.98
C GLY A 148 4.29 5.74 13.50
N GLN A 149 3.18 6.24 14.02
CA GLN A 149 2.95 6.37 15.45
C GLN A 149 2.88 5.01 16.17
N CYS A 150 2.43 3.96 15.48
CA CYS A 150 2.40 2.60 16.02
C CYS A 150 3.77 2.06 16.44
N CYS A 151 4.86 2.64 15.92
CA CYS A 151 6.23 2.25 16.24
C CYS A 151 6.89 3.16 17.28
N SER A 152 6.16 4.11 17.91
CA SER A 152 6.75 5.01 18.92
C SER A 152 7.35 4.24 20.10
N TRP A 153 6.80 3.08 20.45
CA TRP A 153 7.37 2.24 21.49
C TRP A 153 8.75 1.67 21.10
N VAL A 154 9.01 1.46 19.80
CA VAL A 154 10.30 0.93 19.33
C VAL A 154 11.39 1.96 19.56
N VAL A 155 11.18 3.21 19.15
CA VAL A 155 12.17 4.28 19.34
C VAL A 155 12.41 4.63 20.81
N ASN A 156 11.42 4.38 21.69
CA ASN A 156 11.58 4.56 23.13
C ASN A 156 12.44 3.49 23.80
N ASN A 157 12.59 2.31 23.19
CA ASN A 157 13.27 1.15 23.78
C ASN A 157 14.53 0.73 23.01
N TYR A 158 14.68 1.15 21.75
CA TYR A 158 15.74 0.74 20.86
C TYR A 158 16.29 1.92 20.07
N PRO A 159 17.61 1.96 19.79
CA PRO A 159 18.23 2.99 18.96
C PRO A 159 17.72 2.86 17.52
N SER A 160 16.66 3.59 17.22
CA SER A 160 16.01 3.65 15.92
C SER A 160 15.43 5.04 15.71
N GLU A 161 15.50 5.53 14.49
CA GLU A 161 14.88 6.80 14.11
C GLU A 161 13.40 6.59 13.81
N GLN A 162 12.58 7.65 13.89
CA GLN A 162 11.15 7.56 13.60
C GLN A 162 10.71 8.57 12.53
N ILE A 163 10.03 8.07 11.50
CA ILE A 163 9.23 8.90 10.60
C ILE A 163 7.80 8.96 11.15
N LYS A 164 7.45 10.08 11.80
CA LYS A 164 6.15 10.25 12.48
C LYS A 164 4.99 10.44 11.51
N GLY A 165 3.79 10.02 11.93
CA GLY A 165 2.53 10.19 11.20
C GLY A 165 1.52 9.05 11.44
N CYS A 166 0.24 9.30 11.16
CA CYS A 166 -0.84 8.31 11.25
C CYS A 166 -1.95 8.61 10.21
N PRO A 167 -1.85 8.08 8.97
CA PRO A 167 -0.70 7.39 8.41
C PRO A 167 0.45 8.35 8.06
N VAL A 168 1.64 7.81 7.84
CA VAL A 168 2.79 8.60 7.38
C VAL A 168 2.64 8.94 5.91
N LYS A 169 2.96 10.18 5.52
CA LYS A 169 2.93 10.62 4.11
C LYS A 169 4.05 9.94 3.32
N ALA A 170 3.74 9.45 2.11
CA ALA A 170 4.72 8.84 1.22
C ALA A 170 5.93 9.75 0.95
N GLU A 171 5.70 11.05 0.78
CA GLU A 171 6.76 12.05 0.56
C GLU A 171 7.74 12.14 1.74
N ALA A 172 7.26 12.00 2.98
CA ALA A 172 8.14 12.02 4.16
C ALA A 172 9.05 10.77 4.18
N ILE A 173 8.49 9.61 3.84
CA ILE A 173 9.25 8.36 3.71
C ILE A 173 10.29 8.50 2.59
N TYR A 174 9.89 8.99 1.42
CA TYR A 174 10.76 9.20 0.26
C TYR A 174 11.95 10.10 0.60
N ARG A 175 11.70 11.30 1.17
CA ARG A 175 12.76 12.25 1.52
C ARG A 175 13.75 11.66 2.51
N TYR A 176 13.25 10.94 3.51
CA TYR A 176 14.08 10.35 4.54
C TYR A 176 14.95 9.20 4.00
N LEU A 177 14.37 8.30 3.20
CA LEU A 177 15.14 7.20 2.60
C LEU A 177 16.24 7.73 1.65
N ARG A 178 15.96 8.82 0.95
CA ARG A 178 16.94 9.51 0.10
C ARG A 178 18.09 10.13 0.91
N THR A 179 17.89 10.52 2.17
CA THR A 179 18.99 11.05 3.01
C THR A 179 19.93 9.96 3.54
N ILE A 180 19.44 8.72 3.65
CA ILE A 180 20.24 7.55 4.07
C ILE A 180 21.13 7.02 2.94
N GLU A 181 20.95 7.52 1.72
CA GLU A 181 21.67 7.11 0.51
C GLU A 181 23.14 7.61 0.45
N LYS A 182 23.77 7.93 1.58
CA LYS A 182 25.18 8.37 1.65
C LYS A 182 26.04 7.43 2.47
#